data_AF-A0A7S1L3H0-F1
#
_entry.id   AF-A0A7S1L3H0-F1
#
_cell.length_a   1.000
_cell.length_b   1.000
_cell.length_c   1.000
_cell.angle_alpha   90.00
_cell.angle_beta   90.00
_cell.angle_gamma   90.00
#
_symmetry.space_group_name_H-M   'P 1'
#
loop_
_entity.id
_entity.type
_entity.pdbx_description
1 polymer ?
#
loop_
_entity_poly.entity_id
_entity_poly.type
_entity_poly.pdbx_seq_one_letter_code
_entity_poly.pdbx_strand_id
1 'polypeptide(L)'
;ATFRPTIEASQRACQGVGRSMRDPDGSKTKTKIERLREMRERSELDECTFRPEIDQRSSELMAHRLSRMKITGSLYDALYEDALRRKERQFDAARALPAGVTFQPDIGADHFRPPNDDTREDMVNRLAYSKSYSERWLSMRRQMLDLENGASEDGRSQQDFRPQTGRGPLTERNKAHLPIGDFLYESGREKALESQIRAEERERSQPSTPRVGEASQKLFEETKRRKYKMLYDALVSADPEKKLRASTLALDGLEEELREFLRPMIAYLNETGAALEFEPFCVALDCQRQHSVTPT
;
A
#
# COMPACT_ATOMS: atom_id res chain seq x y z
N ALA A 1 -69.15 -41.63 16.38
CA ALA A 1 -68.12 -42.40 17.12
C ALA A 1 -66.82 -41.63 17.07
N THR A 2 -66.30 -41.17 18.21
CA THR A 2 -65.05 -40.41 18.30
C THR A 2 -63.90 -41.36 18.64
N PHE A 3 -62.86 -41.33 17.81
CA PHE A 3 -61.68 -42.20 17.87
C PHE A 3 -60.85 -41.91 19.13
N ARG A 4 -60.55 -42.95 19.93
CA ARG A 4 -59.69 -42.90 21.12
C ARG A 4 -58.68 -44.04 21.03
N PRO A 5 -57.46 -43.80 20.53
CA PRO A 5 -56.47 -44.86 20.44
C PRO A 5 -55.93 -45.20 21.84
N THR A 6 -55.79 -46.50 22.10
CA THR A 6 -55.21 -47.04 23.33
C THR A 6 -53.69 -46.97 23.21
N ILE A 7 -53.07 -46.00 23.91
CA ILE A 7 -51.62 -45.85 23.95
C ILE A 7 -51.08 -46.66 25.14
N GLU A 8 -50.29 -47.69 24.86
CA GLU A 8 -49.63 -48.55 25.86
C GLU A 8 -48.68 -47.75 26.77
N ALA A 9 -48.56 -48.18 28.03
CA ALA A 9 -47.81 -47.46 29.06
C ALA A 9 -46.31 -47.26 28.73
N SER A 10 -45.73 -48.12 27.89
CA SER A 10 -44.33 -48.01 27.41
C SER A 10 -44.08 -46.76 26.58
N GLN A 11 -45.11 -46.20 25.94
CA GLN A 11 -45.02 -44.97 25.14
C GLN A 11 -45.24 -43.71 25.99
N ARG A 12 -45.60 -43.84 27.28
CA ARG A 12 -45.79 -42.71 28.22
C ARG A 12 -44.49 -42.28 28.92
N ALA A 13 -43.40 -43.01 28.72
CA ALA A 13 -42.13 -42.76 29.40
C ALA A 13 -41.14 -41.96 28.53
N CYS A 14 -41.59 -40.89 27.87
CA CYS A 14 -40.68 -39.80 27.57
C CYS A 14 -40.53 -38.97 28.85
N GLN A 15 -39.75 -39.46 29.81
CA GLN A 15 -39.26 -38.61 30.89
C GLN A 15 -38.36 -37.55 30.26
N GLY A 16 -38.96 -36.43 29.88
CA GLY A 16 -38.29 -35.19 29.51
C GLY A 16 -37.61 -34.57 30.73
N VAL A 17 -36.70 -35.30 31.38
CA VAL A 17 -35.74 -34.70 32.29
C VAL A 17 -34.78 -33.93 31.41
N GLY A 18 -34.96 -32.61 31.36
CA GLY A 18 -34.08 -31.72 30.62
C GLY A 18 -32.64 -32.07 30.95
N ARG A 19 -31.83 -32.34 29.91
CA ARG A 19 -30.40 -32.70 30.02
C ARG A 19 -29.60 -31.72 30.88
N SER A 20 -30.12 -30.51 31.09
CA SER A 20 -29.61 -29.45 31.98
C SER A 20 -29.43 -29.89 33.45
N MET A 21 -30.17 -30.86 33.97
CA MET A 21 -30.04 -31.28 35.38
C MET A 21 -28.93 -32.32 35.62
N ARG A 22 -28.34 -32.92 34.58
CA ARG A 22 -27.28 -33.95 34.73
C ARG A 22 -25.85 -33.42 34.59
N ASP A 23 -25.68 -32.19 34.12
CA ASP A 23 -24.36 -31.60 33.84
C ASP A 23 -24.46 -30.06 33.90
N PRO A 24 -24.48 -29.45 35.09
CA PRO A 24 -24.77 -28.02 35.26
C PRO A 24 -23.76 -27.10 34.55
N ASP A 25 -22.51 -27.53 34.38
CA ASP A 25 -21.46 -26.78 33.66
C ASP A 25 -21.32 -27.19 32.18
N GLY A 26 -22.07 -28.21 31.74
CA GLY A 26 -22.02 -28.77 30.39
C GLY A 26 -20.67 -29.38 30.01
N SER A 27 -19.80 -29.69 30.98
CA SER A 27 -18.42 -30.13 30.76
C SER A 27 -18.33 -31.48 30.02
N LYS A 28 -19.20 -32.44 30.36
CA LYS A 28 -19.24 -33.75 29.69
C LYS A 28 -19.81 -33.65 28.27
N THR A 29 -20.71 -32.69 28.07
CA THR A 29 -21.27 -32.39 26.74
C THR A 29 -20.23 -31.69 25.85
N LYS A 30 -19.49 -30.71 26.39
CA LYS A 30 -18.39 -30.02 25.69
C LYS A 30 -17.28 -30.97 25.28
N THR A 31 -16.77 -31.79 26.21
CA THR A 31 -15.72 -32.77 25.92
C THR A 31 -16.15 -33.81 24.88
N LYS A 32 -17.43 -34.22 24.89
CA LYS A 32 -17.99 -35.11 23.87
C LYS A 32 -18.07 -34.44 22.49
N ILE A 33 -18.51 -33.18 22.43
CA ILE A 33 -18.57 -32.40 21.19
C ILE A 33 -17.16 -32.18 20.64
N GLU A 34 -16.19 -31.87 21.49
CA GLU A 34 -14.79 -31.67 21.11
C GLU A 34 -14.16 -32.96 20.55
N ARG A 35 -14.37 -34.11 21.21
CA ARG A 35 -13.94 -35.41 20.67
C ARG A 35 -14.59 -35.76 19.34
N LEU A 36 -15.88 -35.46 19.18
CA LEU A 36 -16.58 -35.68 17.91
C LEU A 36 -16.05 -34.76 16.80
N ARG A 37 -15.65 -33.54 17.15
CA ARG A 37 -15.04 -32.58 16.24
C ARG A 37 -13.63 -33.03 15.84
N GLU A 38 -12.79 -33.42 16.80
CA GLU A 38 -11.45 -33.97 16.53
C GLU A 38 -11.51 -35.22 15.65
N MET A 39 -12.44 -36.15 15.91
CA MET A 39 -12.60 -37.33 15.06
C MET A 39 -13.01 -36.95 13.64
N ARG A 40 -13.91 -35.97 13.48
CA ARG A 40 -14.33 -35.50 12.15
C ARG A 40 -13.18 -34.82 11.41
N GLU A 41 -12.46 -33.92 12.07
CA GLU A 41 -11.31 -33.23 11.50
C GLU A 41 -10.21 -34.24 11.11
N ARG A 42 -9.97 -35.27 11.93
CA ARG A 42 -9.06 -36.37 11.57
C ARG A 42 -9.52 -37.14 10.35
N SER A 43 -10.81 -37.52 10.27
CA SER A 43 -11.32 -38.22 9.09
C SER A 43 -11.24 -37.36 7.82
N GLU A 44 -11.49 -36.06 7.92
CA GLU A 44 -11.38 -35.12 6.80
C GLU A 44 -9.91 -34.95 6.34
N LEU A 45 -8.96 -34.93 7.27
CA LEU A 45 -7.52 -34.91 6.96
C LEU A 45 -7.01 -36.25 6.40
N ASP A 46 -7.57 -37.37 6.87
CA ASP A 46 -7.23 -38.71 6.37
C ASP A 46 -7.73 -38.93 4.95
N GLU A 47 -8.89 -38.37 4.59
CA GLU A 47 -9.41 -38.33 3.21
C GLU A 47 -8.62 -37.38 2.28
N CYS A 48 -7.70 -36.56 2.83
CA CYS A 48 -6.86 -35.67 2.05
C CYS A 48 -5.72 -36.44 1.37
N THR A 49 -5.80 -36.59 0.05
CA THR A 49 -4.78 -37.26 -0.77
C THR A 49 -3.54 -36.40 -1.01
N PHE A 50 -3.65 -35.08 -0.85
CA PHE A 50 -2.54 -34.14 -1.03
C PHE A 50 -1.84 -33.87 0.31
N ARG A 51 -0.67 -34.48 0.48
CA ARG A 51 0.18 -34.35 1.68
C ARG A 51 1.53 -33.77 1.28
N PRO A 52 1.65 -32.44 1.11
CA PRO A 52 2.90 -31.83 0.68
C PRO A 52 3.94 -31.99 1.80
N GLU A 53 5.10 -32.55 1.45
CA GLU A 53 6.25 -32.58 2.36
C GLU A 53 6.94 -31.21 2.33
N ILE A 54 7.23 -30.67 3.51
CA ILE A 54 8.00 -29.44 3.63
C ILE A 54 9.46 -29.79 3.32
N ASP A 55 10.01 -29.18 2.27
CA ASP A 55 11.41 -29.37 1.88
C ASP A 55 12.35 -29.07 3.07
N GLN A 56 13.31 -29.96 3.30
CA GLN A 56 14.30 -29.88 4.37
C GLN A 56 14.98 -28.51 4.41
N ARG A 57 15.28 -27.94 3.23
CA ARG A 57 15.89 -26.61 3.10
C ARG A 57 15.02 -25.50 3.70
N SER A 58 13.70 -25.58 3.50
CA SER A 58 12.75 -24.61 4.03
C SER A 58 12.59 -24.74 5.54
N SER A 59 12.64 -25.96 6.07
CA SER A 59 12.66 -26.24 7.51
C SER A 59 13.90 -25.63 8.18
N GLU A 60 15.08 -25.82 7.59
CA GLU A 60 16.34 -25.25 8.08
C GLU A 60 16.33 -23.71 8.04
N LEU A 61 15.80 -23.12 6.96
CA LEU A 61 15.68 -21.67 6.84
C LEU A 61 14.75 -21.09 7.93
N MET A 62 13.66 -21.80 8.25
CA MET A 62 12.77 -21.44 9.35
C MET A 62 13.46 -21.59 10.72
N ALA A 63 14.19 -22.67 10.96
CA ALA A 63 14.96 -22.85 12.19
C ALA A 63 16.00 -21.75 12.40
N HIS A 64 16.74 -21.38 11.35
CA HIS A 64 17.70 -20.27 11.38
C HIS A 64 17.01 -18.91 11.61
N ARG A 65 15.81 -18.71 11.07
CA ARG A 65 15.02 -17.50 11.33
C ARG A 65 14.60 -17.42 12.80
N LEU A 66 14.11 -18.52 13.36
CA LEU A 66 13.69 -18.60 14.77
C LEU A 66 14.88 -18.35 15.71
N SER A 67 16.05 -18.93 15.43
CA SER A 67 17.26 -18.72 16.23
C SER A 67 17.74 -17.27 16.17
N ARG A 68 17.73 -16.63 15.00
CA ARG A 68 18.05 -15.20 14.84
C ARG A 68 17.09 -14.30 15.61
N MET A 69 15.80 -14.65 15.64
CA MET A 69 14.79 -13.93 16.41
C MET A 69 14.85 -14.23 17.91
N LYS A 70 15.75 -15.12 18.35
CA LYS A 70 15.91 -15.58 19.74
C LYS A 70 14.59 -16.07 20.34
N ILE A 71 13.73 -16.68 19.51
CA ILE A 71 12.47 -17.24 19.98
C ILE A 71 12.80 -18.56 20.68
N THR A 72 12.69 -18.57 22.00
CA THR A 72 12.81 -19.77 22.83
C THR A 72 11.45 -20.39 23.01
N GLY A 73 11.29 -21.67 22.66
CA GLY A 73 10.02 -22.39 22.78
C GLY A 73 9.17 -22.38 21.51
N SER A 74 7.86 -22.50 21.68
CA SER A 74 6.91 -22.53 20.56
C SER A 74 6.80 -21.16 19.90
N LEU A 75 6.83 -21.13 18.56
CA LEU A 75 6.58 -19.89 17.80
C LEU A 75 5.24 -19.26 18.18
N TYR A 76 4.23 -20.09 18.44
CA TYR A 76 2.89 -19.65 18.80
C TYR A 76 2.89 -18.86 20.12
N ASP A 77 3.66 -19.31 21.11
CA ASP A 77 3.77 -18.66 22.42
C ASP A 77 4.44 -17.29 22.28
N ALA A 78 5.53 -17.22 21.52
CA ALA A 78 6.23 -15.95 21.27
C ALA A 78 5.34 -14.93 20.54
N LEU A 79 4.52 -15.39 19.58
CA LEU A 79 3.55 -14.53 18.89
C LEU A 79 2.42 -14.09 19.82
N TYR A 80 1.96 -14.97 20.71
CA TYR A 80 0.92 -14.67 21.70
C TYR A 80 1.39 -13.58 22.69
N GLU A 81 2.59 -13.74 23.25
CA GLU A 81 3.18 -12.72 24.12
C GLU A 81 3.37 -11.39 23.38
N ASP A 82 3.78 -11.43 22.12
CA ASP A 82 3.95 -10.23 21.30
C ASP A 82 2.62 -9.51 21.04
N ALA A 83 1.54 -10.25 20.86
CA ALA A 83 0.19 -9.69 20.77
C ALA A 83 -0.23 -9.02 22.08
N LEU A 84 0.04 -9.65 23.24
CA LEU A 84 -0.23 -9.06 24.55
C LEU A 84 0.54 -7.75 24.75
N ARG A 85 1.83 -7.71 24.38
CA ARG A 85 2.65 -6.48 24.43
C ARG A 85 2.12 -5.35 23.54
N ARG A 86 1.58 -5.67 22.35
CA ARG A 86 0.94 -4.67 21.48
C ARG A 86 -0.33 -4.11 22.13
N LYS A 87 -1.13 -4.98 22.74
CA LYS A 87 -2.36 -4.61 23.42
C LYS A 87 -2.09 -3.70 24.62
N GLU A 88 -1.10 -4.04 25.45
CA GLU A 88 -0.70 -3.22 26.60
C GLU A 88 -0.23 -1.83 26.16
N ARG A 89 0.63 -1.74 25.12
CA ARG A 89 1.06 -0.46 24.56
C ARG A 89 -0.08 0.40 24.04
N GLN A 90 -1.07 -0.20 23.38
CA GLN A 90 -2.26 0.51 22.93
C GLN A 90 -3.09 1.05 24.11
N PHE A 91 -3.23 0.24 25.17
CA PHE A 91 -3.93 0.65 26.38
C PHE A 91 -3.21 1.79 27.10
N ASP A 92 -1.88 1.71 27.25
CA ASP A 92 -1.07 2.75 27.86
C ASP A 92 -1.12 4.05 27.06
N ALA A 93 -1.04 3.97 25.73
CA ALA A 93 -1.17 5.14 24.86
C ALA A 93 -2.55 5.79 24.98
N ALA A 94 -3.62 5.00 25.07
CA ALA A 94 -4.98 5.50 25.30
C ALA A 94 -5.13 6.15 26.69
N ARG A 95 -4.48 5.60 27.72
CA ARG A 95 -4.51 6.11 29.10
C ARG A 95 -3.65 7.37 29.27
N ALA A 96 -2.58 7.51 28.50
CA ALA A 96 -1.70 8.67 28.52
C ALA A 96 -2.33 9.94 27.91
N LEU A 97 -3.50 9.82 27.26
CA LEU A 97 -4.27 10.97 26.79
C LEU A 97 -4.81 11.75 28.00
N PRO A 98 -4.49 13.06 28.14
CA PRO A 98 -5.01 13.88 29.24
C PRO A 98 -6.53 13.91 29.26
N ALA A 99 -7.14 13.86 30.45
CA ALA A 99 -8.58 14.05 30.58
C ALA A 99 -8.95 15.47 30.09
N GLY A 100 -9.71 15.56 28.98
CA GLY A 100 -10.17 16.83 28.42
C GLY A 100 -9.75 17.13 26.98
N VAL A 101 -8.96 16.27 26.31
CA VAL A 101 -8.77 16.39 24.85
C VAL A 101 -10.06 16.01 24.11
N THR A 102 -10.77 17.02 23.60
CA THR A 102 -11.99 16.87 22.79
C THR A 102 -11.71 16.72 21.30
N PHE A 103 -10.49 17.04 20.86
CA PHE A 103 -10.09 16.95 19.46
C PHE A 103 -9.39 15.62 19.19
N GLN A 104 -10.18 14.65 18.72
CA GLN A 104 -9.72 13.38 18.15
C GLN A 104 -10.08 13.40 16.67
N PRO A 105 -9.26 14.02 15.80
CA PRO A 105 -9.58 14.09 14.39
C PRO A 105 -9.60 12.68 13.83
N ASP A 106 -10.71 12.30 13.19
CA ASP A 106 -10.78 11.07 12.40
C ASP A 106 -9.98 11.29 11.11
N ILE A 107 -8.71 10.88 11.13
CA ILE A 107 -7.80 10.99 9.98
C ILE A 107 -7.98 9.80 9.01
N GLY A 108 -9.00 8.96 9.22
CA GLY A 108 -9.31 7.83 8.36
C GLY A 108 -8.11 6.88 8.16
N ALA A 109 -7.88 6.47 6.90
CA ALA A 109 -6.85 5.49 6.54
C ALA A 109 -5.40 6.02 6.70
N ASP A 110 -5.20 7.32 6.89
CA ASP A 110 -3.87 7.93 7.03
C ASP A 110 -3.24 7.69 8.42
N HIS A 111 -3.98 7.12 9.38
CA HIS A 111 -3.42 6.73 10.69
C HIS A 111 -2.24 5.74 10.61
N PHE A 112 -2.16 4.97 9.53
CA PHE A 112 -1.09 3.98 9.31
C PHE A 112 0.02 4.50 8.41
N ARG A 113 -0.10 5.73 7.92
CA ARG A 113 0.94 6.35 7.12
C ARG A 113 2.02 6.83 8.08
N PRO A 114 3.28 6.34 7.96
CA PRO A 114 4.38 6.99 8.64
C PRO A 114 4.36 8.48 8.29
N PRO A 115 4.70 9.38 9.23
CA PRO A 115 4.93 10.78 8.90
C PRO A 115 5.86 10.84 7.68
N ASN A 116 5.62 11.76 6.75
CA ASN A 116 6.55 11.94 5.65
C ASN A 116 7.94 12.18 6.27
N ASP A 117 8.90 11.30 5.94
CA ASP A 117 10.29 11.44 6.37
C ASP A 117 10.90 12.60 5.56
N ASP A 118 10.52 13.84 5.91
CA ASP A 118 10.94 15.05 5.19
C ASP A 118 12.44 15.32 5.37
N THR A 119 13.04 14.79 6.45
CA THR A 119 14.46 14.91 6.76
C THR A 119 15.12 13.55 6.97
N ARG A 120 16.43 13.47 6.67
CA ARG A 120 17.23 12.26 6.91
C ARG A 120 17.32 11.96 8.41
N GLU A 121 17.33 12.98 9.25
CA GLU A 121 17.30 12.84 10.70
C GLU A 121 16.00 12.18 11.20
N ASP A 122 14.83 12.51 10.64
CA ASP A 122 13.56 11.88 11.01
C ASP A 122 13.53 10.39 10.67
N MET A 123 14.04 10.02 9.50
CA MET A 123 14.20 8.62 9.10
C MET A 123 15.10 7.85 10.09
N VAL A 124 16.22 8.45 10.50
CA VAL A 124 17.18 7.82 11.44
C VAL A 124 16.58 7.76 12.85
N ASN A 125 15.88 8.80 13.29
CA ASN A 125 15.19 8.84 14.58
C ASN A 125 14.09 7.77 14.65
N ARG A 126 13.31 7.58 13.58
CA ARG A 126 12.31 6.50 13.47
C ARG A 126 12.95 5.12 13.63
N LEU A 127 14.13 4.91 13.07
CA LEU A 127 14.87 3.66 13.18
C LEU A 127 15.52 3.46 14.56
N ALA A 128 15.94 4.55 15.22
CA ALA A 128 16.68 4.52 16.48
C ALA A 128 15.77 4.40 17.73
N TYR A 129 14.60 5.04 17.74
CA TYR A 129 13.70 5.05 18.92
C TYR A 129 13.01 3.71 19.20
N SER A 130 12.99 2.78 18.24
CA SER A 130 12.30 1.49 18.36
C SER A 130 13.01 0.47 19.29
N LYS A 131 14.33 0.57 19.48
CA LYS A 131 15.11 -0.49 20.17
C LYS A 131 15.65 -0.12 21.55
N SER A 132 16.23 1.07 21.70
CA SER A 132 17.02 1.42 22.90
C SER A 132 16.17 1.64 24.16
N TYR A 133 14.92 2.11 24.01
CA TYR A 133 14.01 2.25 25.16
C TYR A 133 13.43 0.91 25.63
N SER A 134 13.33 -0.07 24.72
CA SER A 134 12.76 -1.39 25.06
C SER A 134 13.73 -2.24 25.88
N GLU A 135 15.04 -2.25 25.60
CA GLU A 135 15.98 -3.13 26.32
C GLU A 135 16.13 -2.80 27.81
N ARG A 136 16.18 -1.51 28.17
CA ARG A 136 16.33 -1.07 29.57
C ARG A 136 15.07 -1.36 30.40
N TRP A 137 13.90 -1.21 29.79
CA TRP A 137 12.61 -1.56 30.40
C TRP A 137 12.39 -3.07 30.49
N LEU A 138 12.83 -3.83 29.47
CA LEU A 138 12.80 -5.30 29.43
C LEU A 138 13.76 -5.95 30.44
N SER A 139 14.87 -5.30 30.78
CA SER A 139 15.77 -5.73 31.86
C SER A 139 15.14 -5.52 33.23
N MET A 140 14.48 -4.37 33.43
CA MET A 140 13.81 -4.02 34.68
C MET A 140 12.60 -4.92 34.96
N ARG A 141 11.81 -5.26 33.91
CA ARG A 141 10.65 -6.14 34.05
C ARG A 141 11.00 -7.62 34.19
N ARG A 142 12.13 -8.09 33.62
CA ARG A 142 12.66 -9.45 33.89
C ARG A 142 13.02 -9.62 35.37
N GLN A 143 13.66 -8.62 35.97
CA GLN A 143 13.93 -8.62 37.41
C GLN A 143 12.65 -8.65 38.25
N MET A 144 11.59 -7.91 37.87
CA MET A 144 10.30 -7.98 38.59
C MET A 144 9.59 -9.33 38.45
N LEU A 145 9.60 -9.94 37.26
CA LEU A 145 8.96 -11.24 37.01
C LEU A 145 9.67 -12.41 37.70
N ASP A 146 11.00 -12.37 37.82
CA ASP A 146 11.76 -13.36 38.59
C ASP A 146 11.47 -13.27 40.10
N LEU A 147 10.99 -12.10 40.58
CA LEU A 147 10.54 -11.86 41.95
C LEU A 147 9.06 -12.29 42.19
N GLU A 148 8.18 -12.18 41.18
CA GLU A 148 6.76 -12.56 41.27
C GLU A 148 6.50 -14.05 40.99
N ASN A 149 7.24 -14.68 40.08
CA ASN A 149 7.02 -16.09 39.70
C ASN A 149 7.47 -17.12 40.75
N GLY A 150 8.00 -16.68 41.89
CA GLY A 150 8.20 -17.54 43.07
C GLY A 150 6.90 -17.91 43.79
N ALA A 151 5.76 -17.29 43.43
CA ALA A 151 4.48 -17.52 44.08
C ALA A 151 3.31 -17.41 43.09
N SER A 152 2.98 -18.50 42.41
CA SER A 152 1.59 -18.91 42.07
C SER A 152 1.59 -19.97 40.97
N GLU A 153 1.59 -21.23 41.38
CA GLU A 153 0.93 -22.30 40.63
C GLU A 153 -0.58 -22.12 40.82
N ASP A 154 -1.34 -21.83 39.76
CA ASP A 154 -2.72 -22.32 39.63
C ASP A 154 -3.29 -22.07 38.24
N GLY A 155 -3.80 -23.16 37.65
CA GLY A 155 -4.18 -23.30 36.25
C GLY A 155 -5.41 -22.50 35.87
N ARG A 156 -5.20 -21.36 35.21
CA ARG A 156 -6.26 -20.66 34.47
C ARG A 156 -6.38 -21.28 33.10
N SER A 157 -7.49 -21.99 32.87
CA SER A 157 -7.94 -22.41 31.54
C SER A 157 -7.95 -21.19 30.61
N GLN A 158 -6.96 -21.16 29.73
CA GLN A 158 -6.70 -20.06 28.82
C GLN A 158 -7.90 -19.97 27.86
N GLN A 159 -8.72 -18.92 27.98
CA GLN A 159 -9.80 -18.68 27.03
C GLN A 159 -9.19 -18.56 25.62
N ASP A 160 -9.77 -19.25 24.64
CA ASP A 160 -9.30 -19.25 23.26
C ASP A 160 -8.93 -17.84 22.80
N PHE A 161 -7.69 -17.69 22.36
CA PHE A 161 -7.15 -16.41 21.92
C PHE A 161 -7.95 -15.90 20.72
N ARG A 162 -8.77 -14.88 20.95
CA ARG A 162 -9.39 -14.08 19.90
C ARG A 162 -8.58 -12.81 19.75
N PRO A 163 -7.67 -12.71 18.76
CA PRO A 163 -6.97 -11.47 18.53
C PRO A 163 -8.01 -10.38 18.30
N GLN A 164 -7.92 -9.27 19.05
CA GLN A 164 -8.58 -8.04 18.65
C GLN A 164 -7.86 -7.53 17.40
N THR A 165 -8.19 -8.13 16.26
CA THR A 165 -8.03 -7.46 14.98
C THR A 165 -8.86 -6.17 15.06
N GLY A 166 -8.37 -5.10 14.45
CA GLY A 166 -9.04 -3.79 14.50
C GLY A 166 -10.45 -3.85 13.90
N ARG A 167 -11.01 -2.69 13.53
CA ARG A 167 -12.30 -2.71 12.83
C ARG A 167 -12.19 -3.57 11.56
N GLY A 168 -13.13 -4.51 11.43
CA GLY A 168 -13.34 -5.24 10.17
C GLY A 168 -13.55 -4.27 9.01
N PRO A 169 -13.45 -4.74 7.75
CA PRO A 169 -13.66 -3.88 6.60
C PRO A 169 -14.96 -3.07 6.75
N LEU A 170 -14.86 -1.74 6.60
CA LEU A 170 -15.98 -0.80 6.79
C LEU A 170 -17.16 -1.11 5.86
N THR A 171 -16.84 -1.68 4.71
CA THR A 171 -17.77 -2.19 3.72
C THR A 171 -17.78 -3.70 3.73
N GLU A 172 -18.97 -4.26 3.85
CA GLU A 172 -19.20 -5.69 3.69
C GLU A 172 -18.85 -6.11 2.27
N ARG A 173 -17.82 -6.94 2.13
CA ARG A 173 -17.25 -7.31 0.82
C ARG A 173 -18.21 -8.17 0.00
N ASN A 174 -18.93 -9.08 0.65
CA ASN A 174 -19.87 -10.01 0.03
C ASN A 174 -21.27 -9.82 0.62
N LYS A 175 -21.94 -8.74 0.23
CA LYS A 175 -23.31 -8.42 0.66
C LYS A 175 -24.33 -9.50 0.25
N ALA A 176 -24.03 -10.26 -0.80
CA ALA A 176 -24.89 -11.32 -1.31
C ALA A 176 -24.70 -12.66 -0.56
N HIS A 177 -23.75 -12.73 0.37
CA HIS A 177 -23.37 -13.95 1.11
C HIS A 177 -23.16 -15.17 0.20
N LEU A 178 -22.66 -14.95 -1.02
CA LEU A 178 -22.35 -16.02 -1.96
C LEU A 178 -21.20 -16.90 -1.42
N PRO A 179 -21.10 -18.17 -1.84
CA PRO A 179 -19.89 -18.95 -1.65
C PRO A 179 -18.66 -18.16 -2.11
N ILE A 180 -17.57 -18.21 -1.33
CA ILE A 180 -16.42 -17.32 -1.54
C ILE A 180 -15.82 -17.44 -2.96
N GLY A 181 -15.89 -18.64 -3.56
CA GLY A 181 -15.43 -18.89 -4.93
C GLY A 181 -16.24 -18.11 -5.96
N ASP A 182 -17.57 -18.16 -5.89
CA ASP A 182 -18.48 -17.49 -6.82
C ASP A 182 -18.36 -15.97 -6.70
N PHE A 183 -18.30 -15.47 -5.45
CA PHE A 183 -18.07 -14.05 -5.19
C PHE A 183 -16.76 -13.53 -5.80
N LEU A 184 -15.66 -14.27 -5.62
CA LEU A 184 -14.36 -13.87 -6.16
C LEU A 184 -14.35 -13.93 -7.70
N TYR A 185 -15.03 -14.92 -8.28
CA TYR A 185 -15.17 -15.05 -9.73
C TYR A 185 -15.94 -13.86 -10.34
N GLU A 186 -17.09 -13.52 -9.77
CA GLU A 186 -17.91 -12.38 -10.22
C GLU A 186 -17.19 -11.05 -10.02
N SER A 187 -16.59 -10.83 -8.85
CA SER A 187 -15.82 -9.62 -8.56
C SER A 187 -14.58 -9.47 -9.46
N GLY A 188 -13.93 -10.58 -9.80
CA GLY A 188 -12.82 -10.60 -10.75
C GLY A 188 -13.27 -10.21 -12.16
N ARG A 189 -14.41 -10.75 -12.60
CA ARG A 189 -15.01 -10.45 -13.91
C ARG A 189 -15.45 -8.98 -14.02
N GLU A 190 -16.09 -8.44 -12.99
CA GLU A 190 -16.48 -7.01 -12.94
C GLU A 190 -15.27 -6.09 -13.02
N LYS A 191 -14.21 -6.36 -12.24
CA LYS A 191 -12.97 -5.56 -12.31
C LYS A 191 -12.29 -5.64 -13.66
N ALA A 192 -12.32 -6.80 -14.33
CA ALA A 192 -11.76 -6.95 -15.67
C ALA A 192 -12.54 -6.10 -16.68
N LEU A 193 -13.87 -6.11 -16.60
CA LEU A 193 -14.74 -5.27 -17.45
C LEU A 193 -14.52 -3.77 -17.18
N GLU A 194 -14.50 -3.34 -15.92
CA GLU A 194 -14.19 -1.94 -15.57
C GLU A 194 -12.80 -1.52 -16.06
N SER A 195 -11.81 -2.40 -15.96
CA SER A 195 -10.46 -2.13 -16.47
C SER A 195 -10.44 -2.00 -17.99
N GLN A 196 -11.21 -2.84 -18.71
CA GLN A 196 -11.34 -2.75 -20.16
C GLN A 196 -12.04 -1.46 -20.57
N ILE A 197 -13.16 -1.12 -19.94
CA ILE A 197 -13.89 0.13 -20.20
C ILE A 197 -12.98 1.34 -19.94
N ARG A 198 -12.23 1.36 -18.83
CA ARG A 198 -11.27 2.44 -18.54
C ARG A 198 -10.11 2.47 -19.52
N ALA A 199 -9.67 1.32 -20.03
CA ALA A 199 -8.62 1.26 -21.05
C ALA A 199 -9.14 1.80 -22.39
N GLU A 200 -10.34 1.41 -22.81
CA GLU A 200 -11.01 1.90 -24.01
C GLU A 200 -11.34 3.40 -23.93
N GLU A 201 -11.79 3.89 -22.77
CA GLU A 201 -11.99 5.31 -22.51
C GLU A 201 -10.65 6.08 -22.56
N ARG A 202 -9.57 5.51 -22.02
CA ARG A 202 -8.23 6.08 -22.15
C ARG A 202 -7.79 6.12 -23.60
N GLU A 203 -7.96 5.05 -24.36
CA GLU A 203 -7.61 5.01 -25.78
C GLU A 203 -8.44 6.00 -26.61
N ARG A 204 -9.74 6.13 -26.34
CA ARG A 204 -10.60 7.14 -26.98
C ARG A 204 -10.25 8.58 -26.59
N SER A 205 -9.68 8.79 -25.40
CA SER A 205 -9.37 10.12 -24.86
C SER A 205 -7.92 10.54 -25.02
N GLN A 206 -7.03 9.67 -25.52
CA GLN A 206 -5.63 10.03 -25.76
C GLN A 206 -5.41 10.48 -27.21
N PRO A 207 -5.09 11.76 -27.46
CA PRO A 207 -4.26 12.11 -28.61
C PRO A 207 -2.87 11.47 -28.41
N SER A 208 -2.29 10.96 -29.50
CA SER A 208 -1.07 10.13 -29.57
C SER A 208 0.24 10.75 -29.06
N THR A 209 0.19 11.82 -28.27
CA THR A 209 1.39 12.53 -27.81
C THR A 209 1.75 12.16 -26.37
N PRO A 210 3.03 11.88 -26.08
CA PRO A 210 3.49 11.61 -24.73
C PRO A 210 3.25 12.85 -23.85
N ARG A 211 2.52 12.65 -22.74
CA ARG A 211 2.11 13.72 -21.83
C ARG A 211 3.30 14.18 -20.99
N VAL A 212 4.03 15.18 -21.47
CA VAL A 212 5.08 15.87 -20.70
C VAL A 212 4.39 16.67 -19.58
N GLY A 213 4.78 16.41 -18.33
CA GLY A 213 4.23 17.14 -17.17
C GLY A 213 4.56 18.63 -17.21
N GLU A 214 3.73 19.47 -16.58
CA GLU A 214 3.85 20.93 -16.65
C GLU A 214 5.23 21.46 -16.21
N ALA A 215 5.83 20.85 -15.18
CA ALA A 215 7.17 21.22 -14.72
C ALA A 215 8.25 20.92 -15.79
N SER A 216 8.13 19.79 -16.46
CA SER A 216 9.03 19.41 -17.55
C SER A 216 8.83 20.30 -18.79
N GLN A 217 7.60 20.72 -19.09
CA GLN A 217 7.33 21.70 -20.16
C GLN A 217 8.00 23.05 -19.86
N LYS A 218 7.91 23.53 -18.62
CA LYS A 218 8.58 24.78 -18.20
C LYS A 218 10.10 24.69 -18.34
N LEU A 219 10.71 23.59 -17.91
CA LEU A 219 12.15 23.35 -18.08
C LEU A 219 12.55 23.30 -19.56
N PHE A 220 11.72 22.68 -20.40
CA PHE A 220 11.94 22.65 -21.85
C PHE A 220 11.91 24.05 -22.46
N GLU A 221 10.90 24.86 -22.13
CA GLU A 221 10.82 26.23 -22.64
C GLU A 221 11.96 27.12 -22.13
N GLU A 222 12.40 26.94 -20.88
CA GLU A 222 13.56 27.69 -20.35
C GLU A 222 14.86 27.32 -21.06
N THR A 223 15.11 26.02 -21.26
CA THR A 223 16.31 25.56 -21.97
C THR A 223 16.29 25.96 -23.45
N LYS A 224 15.13 25.90 -24.10
CA LYS A 224 14.91 26.40 -25.47
C LYS A 224 15.22 27.90 -25.56
N ARG A 225 14.64 28.73 -24.68
CA ARG A 225 14.87 30.18 -24.68
C ARG A 225 16.33 30.53 -24.42
N ARG A 226 17.02 29.80 -23.53
CA ARG A 226 18.46 29.96 -23.29
C ARG A 226 19.28 29.69 -24.56
N LYS A 227 18.96 28.62 -25.29
CA LYS A 227 19.63 28.31 -26.57
C LYS A 227 19.37 29.38 -27.62
N TYR A 228 18.13 29.85 -27.78
CA TYR A 228 17.79 30.91 -28.72
C TYR A 228 18.54 32.20 -28.41
N LYS A 229 18.67 32.53 -27.13
CA LYS A 229 19.44 33.71 -26.70
C LYS A 229 20.92 33.59 -27.07
N MET A 230 21.55 32.44 -26.81
CA MET A 230 22.95 32.22 -27.20
C MET A 230 23.15 32.37 -28.71
N LEU A 231 22.22 31.83 -29.51
CA LEU A 231 22.30 31.93 -30.96
C LEU A 231 22.06 33.36 -31.45
N TYR A 232 21.09 34.08 -30.87
CA TYR A 232 20.85 35.48 -31.16
C TYR A 232 22.06 36.36 -30.84
N ASP A 233 22.63 36.22 -29.64
CA ASP A 233 23.80 36.99 -29.20
C ASP A 233 25.01 36.73 -30.10
N ALA A 234 25.19 35.49 -30.59
CA ALA A 234 26.24 35.16 -31.56
C ALA A 234 26.04 35.86 -32.90
N LEU A 235 24.81 35.80 -33.45
CA LEU A 235 24.47 36.43 -34.73
C LEU A 235 24.55 37.95 -34.71
N VAL A 236 24.31 38.55 -33.55
CA VAL A 236 24.21 39.99 -33.33
C VAL A 236 25.53 40.61 -32.85
N SER A 237 26.55 39.78 -32.59
CA SER A 237 27.85 40.21 -32.06
C SER A 237 28.56 41.31 -32.87
N ALA A 238 28.28 41.40 -34.18
CA ALA A 238 28.85 42.40 -35.09
C ALA A 238 28.01 43.69 -35.19
N ASP A 239 26.80 43.76 -34.61
CA ASP A 239 25.92 44.93 -34.68
C ASP A 239 26.04 45.82 -33.43
N PRO A 240 26.32 47.12 -33.56
CA PRO A 240 26.41 48.04 -32.43
C PRO A 240 25.09 48.24 -31.67
N GLU A 241 23.94 48.08 -32.32
CA GLU A 241 22.62 48.25 -31.70
C GLU A 241 22.08 46.96 -31.08
N LYS A 242 22.83 45.87 -31.20
CA LYS A 242 22.42 44.53 -30.79
C LYS A 242 21.08 44.08 -31.39
N LYS A 243 20.84 44.40 -32.66
CA LYS A 243 19.67 43.93 -33.42
C LYS A 243 20.12 43.04 -34.57
N LEU A 244 19.28 42.08 -34.94
CA LEU A 244 19.58 41.21 -36.08
C LEU A 244 19.19 41.95 -37.37
N ARG A 245 20.18 42.44 -38.12
CA ARG A 245 20.00 43.07 -39.43
C ARG A 245 20.73 42.27 -40.49
N ALA A 246 20.19 42.25 -41.71
CA ALA A 246 20.80 41.59 -42.86
C ALA A 246 22.25 42.05 -43.15
N SER A 247 22.55 43.34 -42.93
CA SER A 247 23.86 43.93 -43.25
C SER A 247 24.97 43.62 -42.25
N THR A 248 24.62 43.27 -41.02
CA THR A 248 25.56 43.02 -39.91
C THR A 248 25.63 41.55 -39.51
N LEU A 249 24.89 40.68 -40.21
CA LEU A 249 24.76 39.27 -39.87
C LEU A 249 26.02 38.50 -40.28
N ALA A 250 26.78 38.06 -39.27
CA ALA A 250 27.92 37.17 -39.45
C ALA A 250 27.46 35.72 -39.26
N LEU A 251 27.60 34.90 -40.32
CA LEU A 251 27.34 33.45 -40.26
C LEU A 251 28.61 32.64 -39.93
N ASP A 252 29.73 33.32 -39.68
CA ASP A 252 31.03 32.71 -39.47
C ASP A 252 31.05 31.97 -38.13
N GLY A 253 31.23 30.64 -38.19
CA GLY A 253 31.29 29.77 -37.01
C GLY A 253 29.98 29.06 -36.66
N LEU A 254 28.90 29.24 -37.44
CA LEU A 254 27.68 28.45 -37.33
C LEU A 254 27.78 27.13 -38.12
N GLU A 255 27.25 26.06 -37.52
CA GLU A 255 27.12 24.74 -38.15
C GLU A 255 26.33 24.85 -39.47
N GLU A 256 26.73 24.08 -40.50
CA GLU A 256 26.15 24.19 -41.85
C GLU A 256 24.63 23.95 -41.85
N GLU A 257 24.15 22.99 -41.06
CA GLU A 257 22.73 22.67 -40.91
C GLU A 257 21.93 23.86 -40.33
N LEU A 258 22.52 24.58 -39.37
CA LEU A 258 21.91 25.78 -38.80
C LEU A 258 21.91 26.93 -39.80
N ARG A 259 22.92 27.06 -40.66
CA ARG A 259 22.95 28.09 -41.71
C ARG A 259 21.87 27.83 -42.76
N GLU A 260 21.70 26.58 -43.19
CA GLU A 260 20.62 26.20 -44.10
C GLU A 260 19.25 26.43 -43.45
N PHE A 261 19.10 26.07 -42.17
CA PHE A 261 17.90 26.36 -41.41
C PHE A 261 17.63 27.87 -41.34
N LEU A 262 18.59 28.74 -41.07
CA LEU A 262 18.31 30.18 -40.96
C LEU A 262 18.08 30.89 -42.31
N ARG A 263 18.35 30.23 -43.43
CA ARG A 263 18.35 30.84 -44.78
C ARG A 263 17.03 31.56 -45.16
N PRO A 264 15.83 31.00 -44.94
CA PRO A 264 14.57 31.68 -45.25
C PRO A 264 14.37 32.97 -44.44
N MET A 265 14.74 32.95 -43.16
CA MET A 265 14.67 34.12 -42.29
C MET A 265 15.65 35.21 -42.73
N ILE A 266 16.87 34.82 -43.15
CA ILE A 266 17.87 35.76 -43.68
C ILE A 266 17.42 36.37 -45.01
N ALA A 267 16.83 35.57 -45.90
CA ALA A 267 16.27 36.07 -47.16
C ALA A 267 15.18 37.12 -46.90
N TYR A 268 14.27 36.86 -45.96
CA TYR A 268 13.25 37.82 -45.54
C TYR A 268 13.86 39.12 -44.98
N LEU A 269 14.91 39.03 -44.17
CA LEU A 269 15.62 40.20 -43.65
C LEU A 269 16.31 41.02 -44.76
N ASN A 270 16.87 40.35 -45.76
CA ASN A 270 17.48 41.00 -46.92
C ASN A 270 16.43 41.73 -47.78
N GLU A 271 15.26 41.14 -47.96
CA GLU A 271 14.17 41.71 -48.77
C GLU A 271 13.48 42.90 -48.09
N THR A 272 13.27 42.81 -46.77
CA THR A 272 12.53 43.82 -46.00
C THR A 272 13.41 44.91 -45.40
N GLY A 273 14.72 44.65 -45.25
CA GLY A 273 15.63 45.54 -44.52
C GLY A 273 15.27 45.72 -43.04
N ALA A 274 14.41 44.85 -42.50
CA ALA A 274 13.94 44.95 -41.13
C ALA A 274 15.05 44.61 -40.11
N ALA A 275 14.92 45.13 -38.90
CA ALA A 275 15.75 44.76 -37.76
C ALA A 275 14.93 43.91 -36.79
N LEU A 276 15.38 42.69 -36.50
CA LEU A 276 14.70 41.79 -35.57
C LEU A 276 15.31 41.89 -34.16
N GLU A 277 14.45 42.18 -33.19
CA GLU A 277 14.74 42.05 -31.76
C GLU A 277 14.59 40.57 -31.32
N PHE A 278 15.04 40.27 -30.10
CA PHE A 278 15.10 38.89 -29.59
C PHE A 278 13.75 38.15 -29.58
N GLU A 279 12.66 38.83 -29.17
CA GLU A 279 11.33 38.19 -29.09
C GLU A 279 10.74 37.88 -30.48
N PRO A 280 10.70 38.83 -31.45
CA PRO A 280 10.35 38.52 -32.85
C PRO A 280 11.20 37.43 -33.47
N PHE A 281 12.50 37.38 -33.14
CA PHE A 281 13.41 36.34 -33.59
C PHE A 281 13.03 34.95 -33.04
N CYS A 282 12.64 34.83 -31.76
CA CYS A 282 12.18 33.57 -31.19
C CYS A 282 10.91 33.05 -31.90
N VAL A 283 9.96 33.95 -32.19
CA VAL A 283 8.73 33.61 -32.90
C VAL A 283 9.04 33.13 -34.32
N ALA A 284 9.92 33.81 -35.04
CA ALA A 284 10.33 33.43 -36.39
C ALA A 284 10.98 32.03 -36.41
N LEU A 285 11.86 31.72 -35.45
CA LEU A 285 12.47 30.39 -35.33
C LEU A 285 11.45 29.29 -35.03
N ASP A 286 10.47 29.55 -34.16
CA ASP A 286 9.44 28.57 -33.83
C ASP A 286 8.51 28.31 -35.02
N CYS A 287 8.08 29.35 -35.75
CA CYS A 287 7.33 29.20 -36.99
C CYS A 287 8.12 28.35 -37.99
N GLN A 288 9.40 28.67 -38.16
CA GLN A 288 10.23 27.93 -39.09
C GLN A 288 10.42 26.45 -38.69
N ARG A 289 10.57 26.17 -37.39
CA ARG A 289 10.68 24.80 -36.87
C ARG A 289 9.42 23.99 -37.12
N GLN A 290 8.24 24.62 -37.06
CA GLN A 290 6.97 23.94 -37.38
C GLN A 290 6.86 23.62 -38.87
N HIS A 291 7.45 24.45 -39.74
CA HIS A 291 7.45 24.23 -41.18
C HIS A 291 8.57 23.29 -41.68
N SER A 292 9.65 23.12 -40.92
CA SER A 292 10.74 22.20 -41.26
C SER A 292 10.48 20.75 -40.84
N VAL A 293 9.52 20.51 -39.93
CA VAL A 293 9.09 19.16 -39.57
C VAL A 293 8.11 18.68 -40.65
N THR A 294 8.65 18.05 -41.69
CA THR A 294 7.85 17.23 -42.60
C THR A 294 7.15 16.13 -41.80
N PRO A 295 5.82 15.97 -41.92
CA PRO A 295 5.12 14.85 -41.30
C PRO A 295 5.52 13.56 -42.04
N THR A 296 6.37 12.75 -41.43
CA THR A 296 6.52 11.32 -41.75
C THR A 296 5.50 10.51 -40.98
#